data_AF-A0A090VX76-F1
#
_entry.id   AF-A0A090VX76-F1
#
_cell.length_a   1.000
_cell.length_b   1.000
_cell.length_c   1.000
_cell.angle_alpha   90.00
_cell.angle_beta   90.00
_cell.angle_gamma   90.00
#
_symmetry.space_group_name_H-M   'P 1'
#
loop_
_entity.id
_entity.type
_entity.pdbx_description
1 polymer ?
#
loop_
_entity_poly.entity_id
_entity_poly.type
_entity_poly.pdbx_seq_one_letter_code
_entity_poly.pdbx_strand_id
1 'polypeptide(L)'
;MNDHGDADYSYSVDYVDLLGYFRDYLKTRFHGQPQKVLDDFIKRGILTYHDDNLIRFKSAFFFHYFIALHFDYDPNFKKQVFTEDNYLNFIEEITYYTGLKRDDASVLNFTQQKLNDAFADFNTDIRNNYEKVDRVLESKRDDTVTFQIDEIKAENKLSEKQIDDMYDESLSAIPVSKKIEKKDFSNQNTRRQIDKVLKLACNVLKNSEDVDDFEAKKIAYQNTLISSISFLMQYRDALITHYIKFKKQPDHFPKNIDFHIFIKIIPLIHQVVIYNWLGTQKLRPVITDKIEKDKTTINISDFERFLSVFIYSDIKGSDYPQKIEQFVKSTKYNYLKDLSYLKIMSYYHLRKNDKELDKFYLKLLADIKQGIGQLDKHSKSRFIKNLENDKKKGSL
;
A
#
# COMPACT_ATOMS: atom_id res chain seq x y z
N MET A 1 -24.30 13.28 14.52
CA MET A 1 -24.89 12.58 13.36
C MET A 1 -25.04 11.14 13.75
N ASN A 2 -26.28 10.63 13.76
CA ASN A 2 -26.57 9.31 14.28
C ASN A 2 -26.66 8.30 13.14
N ASP A 3 -26.31 7.06 13.44
CA ASP A 3 -26.54 5.95 12.54
C ASP A 3 -27.98 5.46 12.73
N HIS A 4 -28.84 5.72 11.74
CA HIS A 4 -30.26 5.32 11.78
C HIS A 4 -30.49 3.89 11.30
N GLY A 5 -29.42 3.16 10.96
CA GLY A 5 -29.49 1.76 10.53
C GLY A 5 -29.87 1.55 9.06
N ASP A 6 -30.41 2.58 8.40
CA ASP A 6 -30.60 2.67 6.95
C ASP A 6 -29.42 3.41 6.33
N ALA A 7 -28.70 2.75 5.42
CA ALA A 7 -27.47 3.26 4.81
C ALA A 7 -27.67 4.57 4.01
N ASP A 8 -28.91 4.91 3.64
CA ASP A 8 -29.22 6.16 2.94
C ASP A 8 -29.46 7.32 3.92
N TYR A 9 -29.89 7.05 5.15
CA TYR A 9 -30.14 8.03 6.21
C TYR A 9 -29.08 8.05 7.32
N SER A 10 -28.19 7.04 7.37
CA SER A 10 -27.09 6.95 8.33
C SER A 10 -26.20 8.19 8.25
N TYR A 11 -25.82 8.71 9.41
CA TYR A 11 -24.98 9.89 9.58
C TYR A 11 -25.56 11.18 9.00
N SER A 12 -26.89 11.26 8.94
CA SER A 12 -27.60 12.52 8.79
C SER A 12 -28.01 13.09 10.15
N VAL A 13 -28.42 14.35 10.18
CA VAL A 13 -28.99 15.03 11.34
C VAL A 13 -30.05 16.00 10.86
N ASP A 14 -31.13 16.18 11.61
CA ASP A 14 -32.15 17.18 11.31
C ASP A 14 -31.54 18.59 11.31
N TYR A 15 -31.94 19.43 10.35
CA TYR A 15 -31.44 20.80 10.24
C TYR A 15 -31.72 21.62 11.51
N VAL A 16 -32.90 21.45 12.12
CA VAL A 16 -33.30 22.19 13.32
C VAL A 16 -32.45 21.78 14.51
N ASP A 17 -32.20 20.49 14.69
CA ASP A 17 -31.32 19.96 15.74
C ASP A 17 -29.88 20.46 15.56
N LEU A 18 -29.37 20.42 14.33
CA LEU A 18 -28.04 20.92 14.00
C LEU A 18 -27.93 22.43 14.24
N LEU A 19 -28.93 23.21 13.85
CA LEU A 19 -28.98 24.65 14.11
C LEU A 19 -29.03 24.95 15.62
N GLY A 20 -29.75 24.13 16.39
CA GLY A 20 -29.75 24.17 17.85
C GLY A 20 -28.34 23.99 18.42
N TYR A 21 -27.63 22.96 17.96
CA TYR A 21 -26.23 22.73 18.34
C TYR A 21 -25.32 23.92 18.01
N PHE A 22 -25.42 24.48 16.79
CA PHE A 22 -24.63 25.66 16.40
C PHE A 22 -24.95 26.87 17.27
N ARG A 23 -26.24 27.07 17.63
CA ARG A 23 -26.67 28.16 18.51
C ARG A 23 -26.02 28.03 19.88
N ASP A 24 -26.07 26.85 20.48
CA ASP A 24 -25.52 26.63 21.81
C ASP A 24 -23.98 26.70 21.81
N TYR A 25 -23.33 26.10 20.81
CA TYR A 25 -21.88 26.11 20.66
C TYR A 25 -21.31 27.53 20.44
N LEU A 26 -21.97 28.35 19.62
CA LEU A 26 -21.49 29.70 19.28
C LEU A 26 -21.83 30.75 20.34
N LYS A 27 -22.82 30.50 21.21
CA LYS A 27 -23.32 31.47 22.21
C LYS A 27 -22.22 32.15 23.04
N THR A 28 -21.14 31.43 23.35
CA THR A 28 -20.02 31.94 24.17
C THR A 28 -18.76 32.26 23.35
N ARG A 29 -18.77 32.02 22.03
CA ARG A 29 -17.57 32.03 21.18
C ARG A 29 -17.66 33.02 20.02
N PHE A 30 -18.87 33.36 19.57
CA PHE A 30 -19.08 34.17 18.38
C PHE A 30 -20.42 34.91 18.44
N HIS A 31 -20.40 36.22 18.16
CA HIS A 31 -21.59 37.08 18.23
C HIS A 31 -22.45 37.10 16.95
N GLY A 32 -22.12 36.31 15.93
CA GLY A 32 -22.89 36.26 14.67
C GLY A 32 -24.06 35.29 14.71
N GLN A 33 -24.88 35.31 13.64
CA GLN A 33 -26.06 34.46 13.51
C GLN A 33 -25.66 33.00 13.25
N PRO A 34 -26.04 32.04 14.13
CA PRO A 34 -25.68 30.62 13.97
C PRO A 34 -26.13 30.03 12.63
N GLN A 35 -27.30 30.46 12.14
CA GLN A 35 -27.83 30.07 10.84
C GLN A 35 -26.88 30.41 9.69
N LYS A 36 -26.33 31.63 9.68
CA LYS A 36 -25.37 32.05 8.64
C LYS A 36 -24.10 31.20 8.64
N VAL A 37 -23.66 30.74 9.81
CA VAL A 37 -22.49 29.86 9.91
C VAL A 37 -22.83 28.49 9.32
N LEU A 38 -23.95 27.89 9.71
CA LEU A 38 -24.41 26.61 9.15
C LEU A 38 -24.59 26.69 7.62
N ASP A 39 -25.23 27.74 7.13
CA ASP A 39 -25.44 27.97 5.70
C ASP A 39 -24.10 28.13 4.95
N ASP A 40 -23.07 28.69 5.58
CA ASP A 40 -21.72 28.80 4.98
C ASP A 40 -21.05 27.42 4.84
N PHE A 41 -21.22 26.51 5.81
CA PHE A 41 -20.74 25.13 5.69
C PHE A 41 -21.40 24.40 4.51
N ILE A 42 -22.69 24.64 4.29
CA ILE A 42 -23.44 24.06 3.16
C ILE A 42 -23.00 24.69 1.84
N LYS A 43 -22.90 26.02 1.78
CA LYS A 43 -22.47 26.77 0.60
C LYS A 43 -21.05 26.40 0.15
N ARG A 44 -20.14 26.16 1.10
CA ARG A 44 -18.77 25.69 0.83
C ARG A 44 -18.70 24.21 0.45
N GLY A 45 -19.81 23.48 0.52
CA GLY A 45 -19.89 22.08 0.14
C GLY A 45 -19.25 21.13 1.14
N ILE A 46 -19.13 21.52 2.41
CA ILE A 46 -18.73 20.60 3.49
C ILE A 46 -19.94 19.75 3.87
N LEU A 47 -21.08 20.40 4.07
CA LEU A 47 -22.37 19.79 4.34
C LEU A 47 -23.27 19.86 3.09
N THR A 48 -24.27 19.00 3.03
CA THR A 48 -25.30 19.00 1.99
C THR A 48 -26.63 18.61 2.60
N TYR A 49 -27.71 19.14 2.02
CA TYR A 49 -29.05 18.61 2.25
C TYR A 49 -29.15 17.18 1.70
N HIS A 50 -29.83 16.33 2.45
CA HIS A 50 -30.26 14.99 2.11
C HIS A 50 -31.73 14.91 2.44
N ASP A 51 -32.59 14.90 1.42
CA ASP A 51 -34.03 15.16 1.58
C ASP A 51 -34.31 16.51 2.28
N ASP A 52 -35.58 16.91 2.36
CA ASP A 52 -35.95 18.31 2.62
C ASP A 52 -35.46 18.88 3.96
N ASN A 53 -35.17 18.05 4.98
CA ASN A 53 -34.78 18.55 6.30
C ASN A 53 -33.55 17.87 6.96
N LEU A 54 -32.88 16.94 6.28
CA LEU A 54 -31.69 16.29 6.85
C LEU A 54 -30.40 16.86 6.25
N ILE A 55 -29.39 16.98 7.10
CA ILE A 55 -28.05 17.46 6.75
C ILE A 55 -27.06 16.33 6.96
N ARG A 56 -26.16 16.13 6.00
CA ARG A 56 -25.02 15.22 6.12
C ARG A 56 -23.76 15.81 5.49
N PHE A 57 -22.62 15.16 5.69
CA PHE A 57 -21.41 15.52 4.94
C PHE A 57 -21.58 15.25 3.45
N LYS A 58 -21.09 16.17 2.62
CA LYS A 58 -21.17 16.04 1.15
C LYS A 58 -20.34 14.86 0.61
N SER A 59 -19.26 14.51 1.30
CA SER A 59 -18.37 13.41 0.95
C SER A 59 -17.91 12.65 2.19
N ALA A 60 -17.60 11.36 2.03
CA ALA A 60 -17.05 10.55 3.10
C ALA A 60 -15.70 11.09 3.62
N PHE A 61 -14.91 11.71 2.73
CA PHE A 61 -13.67 12.39 3.09
C PHE A 61 -13.85 13.39 4.24
N PHE A 62 -14.83 14.30 4.13
CA PHE A 62 -15.08 15.29 5.19
C PHE A 62 -15.50 14.59 6.49
N PHE A 63 -16.37 13.59 6.40
CA PHE A 63 -16.79 12.83 7.57
C PHE A 63 -15.61 12.20 8.31
N HIS A 64 -14.74 11.48 7.60
CA HIS A 64 -13.55 10.86 8.20
C HIS A 64 -12.59 11.89 8.79
N TYR A 65 -12.37 13.00 8.09
CA TYR A 65 -11.52 14.09 8.55
C TYR A 65 -12.04 14.73 9.85
N PHE A 66 -13.33 15.03 9.94
CA PHE A 66 -13.91 15.63 11.14
C PHE A 66 -13.95 14.64 12.32
N ILE A 67 -14.13 13.34 12.09
CA ILE A 67 -14.00 12.33 13.16
C ILE A 67 -12.55 12.25 13.64
N ALA A 68 -11.57 12.32 12.75
CA ALA A 68 -10.16 12.34 13.15
C ALA A 68 -9.85 13.55 14.05
N LEU A 69 -10.36 14.75 13.72
CA LEU A 69 -10.26 15.92 14.60
C LEU A 69 -10.99 15.70 15.94
N HIS A 70 -12.08 14.93 15.93
CA HIS A 70 -12.86 14.65 17.13
C HIS A 70 -12.09 13.79 18.15
N PHE A 71 -11.07 13.02 17.73
CA PHE A 71 -10.22 12.26 18.66
C PHE A 71 -9.49 13.17 19.66
N ASP A 72 -9.07 14.37 19.26
CA ASP A 72 -8.45 15.33 20.18
C ASP A 72 -9.48 16.16 20.95
N TYR A 73 -10.65 16.37 20.35
CA TYR A 73 -11.72 17.14 20.98
C TYR A 73 -12.39 16.39 22.14
N ASP A 74 -12.61 15.07 21.99
CA ASP A 74 -13.22 14.22 23.01
C ASP A 74 -12.32 13.02 23.36
N PRO A 75 -11.57 13.11 24.48
CA PRO A 75 -10.71 12.02 24.95
C PRO A 75 -11.46 10.71 25.27
N ASN A 76 -12.73 10.78 25.69
CA ASN A 76 -13.53 9.58 25.97
C ASN A 76 -13.87 8.85 24.67
N PHE A 77 -14.21 9.61 23.63
CA PHE A 77 -14.41 9.06 22.29
C PHE A 77 -13.13 8.43 21.74
N LYS A 78 -11.97 9.11 21.83
CA LYS A 78 -10.67 8.52 21.46
C LYS A 78 -10.44 7.21 22.21
N LYS A 79 -10.62 7.18 23.52
CA LYS A 79 -10.48 5.97 24.32
C LYS A 79 -11.40 4.85 23.84
N GLN A 80 -12.67 5.15 23.53
CA GLN A 80 -13.62 4.16 23.00
C GLN A 80 -13.14 3.56 21.67
N VAL A 81 -12.63 4.39 20.76
CA VAL A 81 -12.10 3.95 19.45
C VAL A 81 -10.92 2.99 19.61
N PHE A 82 -10.00 3.31 20.51
CA PHE A 82 -8.80 2.50 20.74
C PHE A 82 -9.00 1.36 21.78
N THR A 83 -10.25 1.10 22.19
CA THR A 83 -10.59 -0.02 23.07
C THR A 83 -10.87 -1.28 22.25
N GLU A 84 -10.27 -2.41 22.66
CA GLU A 84 -10.46 -3.74 22.05
C GLU A 84 -10.28 -3.70 20.52
N ASP A 85 -11.27 -4.15 19.76
CA ASP A 85 -11.24 -4.25 18.29
C ASP A 85 -12.07 -3.15 17.61
N ASN A 86 -12.54 -2.15 18.37
CA ASN A 86 -13.33 -1.02 17.83
C ASN A 86 -12.58 -0.25 16.76
N TYR A 87 -11.26 -0.15 16.89
CA TYR A 87 -10.39 0.59 15.96
C TYR A 87 -10.51 0.10 14.51
N LEU A 88 -10.94 -1.15 14.28
CA LEU A 88 -11.14 -1.74 12.95
C LEU A 88 -12.30 -1.07 12.17
N ASN A 89 -13.19 -0.37 12.88
CA ASN A 89 -14.19 0.49 12.28
C ASN A 89 -13.65 1.89 11.94
N PHE A 90 -12.48 2.29 12.45
CA PHE A 90 -11.95 3.66 12.34
C PHE A 90 -10.63 3.72 11.57
N ILE A 91 -10.35 2.77 10.67
CA ILE A 91 -9.07 2.68 9.94
C ILE A 91 -8.73 3.98 9.20
N GLU A 92 -9.70 4.53 8.46
CA GLU A 92 -9.51 5.76 7.67
C GLU A 92 -9.36 6.97 8.59
N GLU A 93 -10.17 7.07 9.66
CA GLU A 93 -10.10 8.13 10.66
C GLU A 93 -8.77 8.14 11.43
N ILE A 94 -8.26 6.97 11.83
CA ILE A 94 -6.95 6.84 12.48
C ILE A 94 -5.84 7.21 11.49
N THR A 95 -5.99 6.87 10.20
CA THR A 95 -5.06 7.28 9.15
C THR A 95 -5.02 8.81 9.00
N TYR A 96 -6.17 9.48 8.96
CA TYR A 96 -6.23 10.96 8.97
C TYR A 96 -5.63 11.53 10.25
N TYR A 97 -5.99 10.97 11.40
CA TYR A 97 -5.53 11.43 12.70
C TYR A 97 -4.01 11.44 12.78
N THR A 98 -3.37 10.32 12.44
CA THR A 98 -1.90 10.21 12.47
C THR A 98 -1.22 11.09 11.43
N GLY A 99 -1.89 11.41 10.31
CA GLY A 99 -1.40 12.41 9.36
C GLY A 99 -1.39 13.84 9.92
N LEU A 100 -2.27 14.15 10.89
CA LEU A 100 -2.36 15.42 11.61
C LEU A 100 -1.49 15.45 12.88
N LYS A 101 -1.46 14.35 13.63
CA LYS A 101 -0.71 14.12 14.87
C LYS A 101 0.41 13.12 14.64
N ARG A 102 1.47 13.61 13.99
CA ARG A 102 2.59 12.81 13.47
C ARG A 102 3.58 12.36 14.54
N ASP A 103 3.49 12.94 15.73
CA ASP A 103 4.31 12.71 16.91
C ASP A 103 3.65 11.73 17.91
N ASP A 104 2.44 11.23 17.64
CA ASP A 104 1.70 10.36 18.56
C ASP A 104 2.26 8.91 18.57
N ALA A 105 3.34 8.72 19.33
CA ALA A 105 3.97 7.42 19.56
C ALA A 105 3.02 6.39 20.20
N SER A 106 1.97 6.83 20.92
CA SER A 106 1.02 5.92 21.55
C SER A 106 0.19 5.17 20.51
N VAL A 107 -0.21 5.86 19.44
CA VAL A 107 -0.96 5.26 18.32
C VAL A 107 -0.05 4.34 17.51
N LEU A 108 1.21 4.71 17.30
CA LEU A 108 2.20 3.82 16.68
C LEU A 108 2.32 2.51 17.49
N ASN A 109 2.57 2.60 18.79
CA ASN A 109 2.71 1.43 19.66
C ASN A 109 1.43 0.58 19.70
N PHE A 110 0.26 1.20 19.78
CA PHE A 110 -1.02 0.50 19.72
C PHE A 110 -1.17 -0.31 18.43
N THR A 111 -0.91 0.30 17.27
CA THR A 111 -1.05 -0.41 15.98
C THR A 111 -0.03 -1.53 15.83
N GLN A 112 1.18 -1.37 16.36
CA GLN A 112 2.19 -2.44 16.39
C GLN A 112 1.79 -3.59 17.33
N GLN A 113 1.16 -3.30 18.47
CA GLN A 113 0.59 -4.32 19.33
C GLN A 113 -0.51 -5.11 18.61
N LYS A 114 -1.44 -4.42 17.95
CA LYS A 114 -2.52 -5.08 17.19
C LYS A 114 -2.01 -5.89 16.01
N LEU A 115 -0.97 -5.42 15.33
CA LEU A 115 -0.28 -6.17 14.28
C LEU A 115 0.32 -7.47 14.85
N ASN A 116 0.95 -7.39 16.02
CA ASN A 116 1.47 -8.57 16.71
C ASN A 116 0.33 -9.52 17.13
N ASP A 117 -0.78 -9.01 17.69
CA ASP A 117 -1.92 -9.83 18.08
C ASP A 117 -2.54 -10.61 16.89
N ALA A 118 -2.48 -10.03 15.69
CA ALA A 118 -2.97 -10.64 14.45
C ALA A 118 -1.97 -11.64 13.83
N PHE A 119 -0.67 -11.37 13.91
CA PHE A 119 0.34 -12.09 13.13
C PHE A 119 1.41 -12.83 13.94
N ALA A 120 1.48 -12.73 15.26
CA ALA A 120 2.59 -13.25 16.07
C ALA A 120 2.95 -14.72 15.76
N ASP A 121 1.95 -15.60 15.71
CA ASP A 121 2.14 -17.03 15.44
C ASP A 121 2.71 -17.26 14.03
N PHE A 122 2.13 -16.58 13.03
CA PHE A 122 2.59 -16.65 11.64
C PHE A 122 4.00 -16.05 11.46
N ASN A 123 4.26 -14.91 12.09
CA ASN A 123 5.56 -14.23 12.04
C ASN A 123 6.65 -15.11 12.66
N THR A 124 6.31 -15.83 13.74
CA THR A 124 7.23 -16.80 14.37
C THR A 124 7.53 -17.96 13.42
N ASP A 125 6.52 -18.51 12.74
CA ASP A 125 6.74 -19.56 11.74
C ASP A 125 7.61 -19.08 10.58
N ILE A 126 7.35 -17.89 10.02
CA ILE A 126 8.15 -17.32 8.94
C ILE A 126 9.59 -17.08 9.38
N ARG A 127 9.84 -16.54 10.58
CA ARG A 127 11.21 -16.32 11.08
C ARG A 127 11.97 -17.63 11.29
N ASN A 128 11.32 -18.64 11.86
CA ASN A 128 11.93 -19.94 12.11
C ASN A 128 12.14 -20.75 10.81
N ASN A 129 11.38 -20.42 9.77
CA ASN A 129 11.38 -21.14 8.50
C ASN A 129 11.62 -20.20 7.30
N TYR A 130 12.48 -19.18 7.47
CA TYR A 130 12.66 -18.11 6.48
C TYR A 130 12.97 -18.63 5.06
N GLU A 131 13.77 -19.69 4.94
CA GLU A 131 14.09 -20.33 3.65
C GLU A 131 12.87 -20.91 2.93
N LYS A 132 11.82 -21.30 3.68
CA LYS A 132 10.59 -21.83 3.10
C LYS A 132 9.87 -20.76 2.28
N VAL A 133 9.95 -19.48 2.65
CA VAL A 133 9.35 -18.36 1.90
C VAL A 133 9.84 -18.37 0.47
N ASP A 134 11.15 -18.34 0.27
CA ASP A 134 11.74 -18.34 -1.06
C ASP A 134 11.49 -19.66 -1.79
N ARG A 135 11.54 -20.79 -1.07
CA ARG A 135 11.31 -22.12 -1.68
C ARG A 135 9.90 -22.31 -2.24
N VAL A 136 8.87 -21.78 -1.58
CA VAL A 136 7.48 -21.92 -2.07
C VAL A 136 7.15 -20.95 -3.21
N LEU A 137 7.90 -19.85 -3.31
CA LEU A 137 7.76 -18.85 -4.37
C LEU A 137 8.65 -19.14 -5.59
N GLU A 138 9.67 -19.99 -5.43
CA GLU A 138 10.61 -20.32 -6.50
C GLU A 138 9.91 -20.90 -7.74
N SER A 139 10.28 -20.34 -8.90
CA SER A 139 9.89 -20.84 -10.21
C SER A 139 10.97 -21.77 -10.76
N LYS A 140 10.55 -22.79 -11.52
CA LYS A 140 11.51 -23.59 -12.30
C LYS A 140 12.12 -22.70 -13.38
N ARG A 141 13.40 -22.93 -13.70
CA ARG A 141 14.14 -22.15 -14.69
C ARG A 141 13.43 -22.06 -16.04
N ASP A 142 12.80 -23.13 -16.51
CA ASP A 142 12.13 -23.15 -17.82
C ASP A 142 10.66 -22.68 -17.76
N ASP A 143 10.20 -22.22 -16.59
CA ASP A 143 8.82 -21.81 -16.31
C ASP A 143 8.76 -20.40 -15.66
N THR A 144 9.75 -19.57 -15.95
CA THR A 144 9.83 -18.18 -15.45
C THR A 144 8.83 -17.28 -16.16
N VAL A 145 8.35 -16.23 -15.48
CA VAL A 145 7.40 -15.28 -16.08
C VAL A 145 8.04 -14.53 -17.25
N THR A 146 9.35 -14.25 -17.14
CA THR A 146 10.12 -13.59 -18.19
C THR A 146 10.21 -14.39 -19.49
N PHE A 147 10.09 -15.72 -19.47
CA PHE A 147 10.01 -16.56 -20.68
C PHE A 147 8.67 -16.38 -21.41
N GLN A 148 7.63 -15.92 -20.72
CA GLN A 148 6.27 -15.80 -21.24
C GLN A 148 5.96 -14.39 -21.79
N ILE A 149 6.85 -13.42 -21.53
CA ILE A 149 6.69 -12.04 -22.02
C ILE A 149 7.23 -11.96 -23.44
N ASP A 150 6.33 -11.77 -24.40
CA ASP A 150 6.71 -11.39 -25.76
C ASP A 150 7.19 -9.93 -25.76
N GLU A 151 8.51 -9.75 -25.83
CA GLU A 151 9.17 -8.44 -25.71
C GLU A 151 8.81 -7.49 -26.87
N ILE A 152 8.32 -8.05 -27.98
CA ILE A 152 7.85 -7.30 -29.15
C ILE A 152 6.55 -6.54 -28.81
N LYS A 153 5.84 -6.93 -27.74
CA LYS A 153 4.60 -6.28 -27.26
C LYS A 153 4.81 -5.38 -26.04
N ALA A 154 6.03 -5.20 -25.56
CA ALA A 154 6.30 -4.20 -24.52
C ALA A 154 6.05 -2.81 -25.13
N GLU A 155 5.01 -2.13 -24.65
CA GLU A 155 4.61 -0.83 -25.18
C GLU A 155 5.78 0.16 -25.18
N ASN A 156 5.80 1.01 -26.21
CA ASN A 156 6.72 2.13 -26.36
C ASN A 156 6.83 2.93 -25.05
N LYS A 157 8.00 3.52 -24.78
CA LYS A 157 8.17 4.44 -23.65
C LYS A 157 7.11 5.56 -23.75
N LEU A 158 6.25 5.65 -22.74
CA LEU A 158 5.24 6.69 -22.66
C LEU A 158 5.90 8.06 -22.54
N SER A 159 5.37 9.04 -23.26
CA SER A 159 5.74 10.46 -23.10
C SER A 159 5.29 11.00 -21.74
N GLU A 160 5.90 12.10 -21.27
CA GLU A 160 5.51 12.75 -20.01
C GLU A 160 4.01 13.05 -19.99
N LYS A 161 3.47 13.58 -21.08
CA LYS A 161 2.05 13.85 -21.22
C LYS A 161 1.20 12.59 -21.10
N GLN A 162 1.59 11.47 -21.71
CA GLN A 162 0.84 10.22 -21.60
C GLN A 162 0.88 9.63 -20.18
N ILE A 163 2.02 9.76 -19.49
CA ILE A 163 2.13 9.32 -18.10
C ILE A 163 1.22 10.18 -17.21
N ASP A 164 1.26 11.50 -17.38
CA ASP A 164 0.41 12.43 -16.63
C ASP A 164 -1.07 12.21 -16.94
N ASP A 165 -1.44 12.06 -18.21
CA ASP A 165 -2.80 11.76 -18.65
C ASP A 165 -3.30 10.43 -18.04
N MET A 166 -2.45 9.39 -17.98
CA MET A 166 -2.79 8.13 -17.30
C MET A 166 -2.94 8.29 -15.78
N TYR A 167 -2.11 9.12 -15.14
CA TYR A 167 -2.29 9.42 -13.72
C TYR A 167 -3.58 10.19 -13.48
N ASP A 168 -3.90 11.20 -14.29
CA ASP A 168 -5.11 11.99 -14.18
C ASP A 168 -6.36 11.16 -14.48
N GLU A 169 -6.32 10.27 -15.47
CA GLU A 169 -7.37 9.29 -15.73
C GLU A 169 -7.52 8.34 -14.53
N SER A 170 -6.42 7.84 -13.96
CA SER A 170 -6.48 6.96 -12.80
C SER A 170 -7.09 7.66 -11.59
N LEU A 171 -6.74 8.93 -11.33
CA LEU A 171 -7.27 9.75 -10.25
C LEU A 171 -8.76 10.07 -10.48
N SER A 172 -9.13 10.39 -11.71
CA SER A 172 -10.51 10.69 -12.11
C SER A 172 -11.41 9.45 -12.07
N ALA A 173 -10.82 8.26 -12.31
CA ALA A 173 -11.49 6.98 -12.22
C ALA A 173 -11.67 6.50 -10.78
N ILE A 174 -10.99 7.11 -9.79
CA ILE A 174 -11.27 6.83 -8.37
C ILE A 174 -12.70 7.32 -8.09
N PRO A 175 -13.66 6.41 -7.81
CA PRO A 175 -15.00 6.83 -7.50
C PRO A 175 -14.96 7.69 -6.23
N VAL A 176 -15.44 8.93 -6.33
CA VAL A 176 -15.67 9.76 -5.14
C VAL A 176 -16.76 9.07 -4.34
N SER A 177 -16.37 8.31 -3.31
CA SER A 177 -17.33 7.66 -2.43
C SER A 177 -18.11 8.75 -1.69
N LYS A 178 -19.32 9.02 -2.17
CA LYS A 178 -20.30 9.84 -1.46
C LYS A 178 -20.89 9.09 -0.27
N LYS A 179 -20.79 7.76 -0.26
CA LYS A 179 -21.42 6.90 0.75
C LYS A 179 -20.49 6.73 1.95
N ILE A 180 -20.96 7.14 3.11
CA ILE A 180 -20.31 6.87 4.39
C ILE A 180 -20.73 5.47 4.83
N GLU A 181 -19.77 4.56 5.00
CA GLU A 181 -20.07 3.21 5.44
C GLU A 181 -20.54 3.17 6.90
N LYS A 182 -21.53 2.31 7.16
CA LYS A 182 -22.00 2.04 8.50
C LYS A 182 -20.88 1.40 9.33
N LYS A 183 -20.62 1.90 10.54
CA LYS A 183 -19.68 1.26 11.47
C LYS A 183 -20.38 0.05 12.09
N ASP A 184 -19.87 -1.16 11.85
CA ASP A 184 -20.43 -2.39 12.40
C ASP A 184 -19.57 -2.88 13.56
N PHE A 185 -20.08 -2.80 14.79
CA PHE A 185 -19.34 -3.24 15.97
C PHE A 185 -19.51 -4.74 16.28
N SER A 186 -20.38 -5.45 15.56
CA SER A 186 -20.76 -6.83 15.91
C SER A 186 -19.77 -7.91 15.43
N ASN A 187 -18.94 -7.60 14.44
CA ASN A 187 -18.07 -8.58 13.77
C ASN A 187 -16.60 -8.13 13.64
N GLN A 188 -16.16 -7.22 14.53
CA GLN A 188 -14.77 -6.77 14.53
C GLN A 188 -13.88 -7.78 15.25
N ASN A 189 -12.83 -8.25 14.57
CA ASN A 189 -11.89 -9.18 15.14
C ASN A 189 -10.50 -9.00 14.53
N THR A 190 -9.55 -8.56 15.35
CA THR A 190 -8.15 -8.31 14.95
C THR A 190 -7.50 -9.51 14.26
N ARG A 191 -7.78 -10.73 14.73
CA ARG A 191 -7.19 -11.96 14.18
C ARG A 191 -7.86 -12.45 12.89
N ARG A 192 -9.03 -11.92 12.54
CA ARG A 192 -9.74 -12.29 11.29
C ARG A 192 -9.57 -11.24 10.20
N GLN A 193 -9.51 -9.97 10.56
CA GLN A 193 -9.42 -8.84 9.62
C GLN A 193 -7.97 -8.38 9.43
N ILE A 194 -7.08 -9.34 9.19
CA ILE A 194 -5.63 -9.16 9.18
C ILE A 194 -5.14 -8.18 8.10
N ASP A 195 -5.88 -8.06 6.99
CA ASP A 195 -5.63 -7.09 5.91
C ASP A 195 -5.81 -5.65 6.39
N LYS A 196 -6.88 -5.38 7.15
CA LYS A 196 -7.14 -4.06 7.73
C LYS A 196 -6.09 -3.69 8.77
N VAL A 197 -5.70 -4.65 9.61
CA VAL A 197 -4.66 -4.47 10.64
C VAL A 197 -3.32 -4.12 9.99
N LEU A 198 -2.92 -4.88 8.97
CA LEU A 198 -1.67 -4.63 8.23
C LEU A 198 -1.68 -3.27 7.54
N LYS A 199 -2.77 -2.93 6.83
CA LYS A 199 -2.93 -1.62 6.17
C LYS A 199 -2.81 -0.47 7.19
N LEU A 200 -3.47 -0.60 8.33
CA LEU A 200 -3.41 0.41 9.39
C LEU A 200 -1.99 0.59 9.94
N ALA A 201 -1.32 -0.52 10.29
CA ALA A 201 0.04 -0.45 10.82
C ALA A 201 1.01 0.20 9.81
N CYS A 202 0.89 -0.11 8.52
CA CYS A 202 1.65 0.54 7.45
C CYS A 202 1.39 2.06 7.41
N ASN A 203 0.12 2.45 7.37
CA ASN A 203 -0.28 3.87 7.25
C ASN A 203 0.14 4.69 8.48
N VAL A 204 -0.04 4.15 9.69
CA VAL A 204 0.39 4.83 10.91
C VAL A 204 1.91 4.98 10.95
N LEU A 205 2.67 3.94 10.63
CA LEU A 205 4.13 4.03 10.55
C LEU A 205 4.58 5.07 9.49
N LYS A 206 3.94 5.09 8.32
CA LYS A 206 4.19 6.08 7.26
C LYS A 206 3.96 7.52 7.72
N ASN A 207 2.99 7.74 8.61
CA ASN A 207 2.63 9.06 9.14
C ASN A 207 3.38 9.43 10.44
N SER A 208 4.13 8.50 11.04
CA SER A 208 4.84 8.70 12.32
C SER A 208 6.24 9.32 12.14
N GLU A 209 6.38 10.29 11.23
CA GLU A 209 7.68 10.89 10.91
C GLU A 209 8.30 11.66 12.09
N ASP A 210 7.44 12.34 12.87
CA ASP A 210 7.80 13.20 14.00
C ASP A 210 7.89 12.42 15.33
N VAL A 211 7.73 11.09 15.28
CA VAL A 211 8.09 10.22 16.41
C VAL A 211 9.60 10.12 16.50
N ASP A 212 10.20 10.71 17.53
CA ASP A 212 11.66 10.79 17.70
C ASP A 212 12.33 9.43 17.96
N ASP A 213 11.59 8.43 18.45
CA ASP A 213 12.12 7.10 18.73
C ASP A 213 12.44 6.34 17.43
N PHE A 214 13.70 6.42 17.01
CA PHE A 214 14.20 5.74 15.83
C PHE A 214 14.20 4.21 15.96
N GLU A 215 14.44 3.66 17.17
CA GLU A 215 14.39 2.21 17.38
C GLU A 215 12.97 1.68 17.25
N ALA A 216 11.98 2.38 17.82
CA ALA A 216 10.57 2.03 17.65
C ALA A 216 10.16 2.01 16.17
N LYS A 217 10.59 3.00 15.37
CA LYS A 217 10.32 3.03 13.92
C LYS A 217 10.98 1.88 13.18
N LYS A 218 12.19 1.46 13.56
CA LYS A 218 12.87 0.30 12.98
C LYS A 218 12.16 -1.01 13.31
N ILE A 219 11.80 -1.21 14.57
CA ILE A 219 11.04 -2.39 15.02
C ILE A 219 9.69 -2.43 14.30
N ALA A 220 8.99 -1.29 14.22
CA ALA A 220 7.74 -1.18 13.51
C ALA A 220 7.88 -1.57 12.02
N TYR A 221 8.90 -1.05 11.34
CA TYR A 221 9.16 -1.39 9.94
C TYR A 221 9.43 -2.90 9.74
N GLN A 222 10.25 -3.49 10.61
CA GLN A 222 10.53 -4.93 10.58
C GLN A 222 9.27 -5.77 10.84
N ASN A 223 8.49 -5.41 11.85
CA ASN A 223 7.23 -6.09 12.18
C ASN A 223 6.21 -5.98 11.05
N THR A 224 6.10 -4.82 10.41
CA THR A 224 5.24 -4.61 9.24
C THR A 224 5.67 -5.49 8.07
N LEU A 225 6.96 -5.58 7.75
CA LEU A 225 7.45 -6.40 6.64
C LEU A 225 7.25 -7.89 6.89
N ILE A 226 7.60 -8.41 8.06
CA ILE A 226 7.39 -9.84 8.34
C ILE A 226 5.89 -10.20 8.32
N SER A 227 5.04 -9.32 8.86
CA SER A 227 3.58 -9.51 8.84
C SER A 227 3.03 -9.42 7.41
N SER A 228 3.61 -8.60 6.53
CA SER A 228 3.22 -8.55 5.13
C SER A 228 3.57 -9.84 4.39
N ILE A 229 4.74 -10.44 4.69
CA ILE A 229 5.12 -11.75 4.16
C ILE A 229 4.15 -12.82 4.65
N SER A 230 3.82 -12.85 5.95
CA SER A 230 2.81 -13.76 6.50
C SER A 230 1.44 -13.58 5.83
N PHE A 231 1.03 -12.35 5.55
CA PHE A 231 -0.19 -12.06 4.80
C PHE A 231 -0.14 -12.62 3.37
N LEU A 232 0.96 -12.39 2.65
CA LEU A 232 1.16 -12.91 1.30
C LEU A 232 1.05 -14.44 1.26
N MET A 233 1.73 -15.13 2.18
CA MET A 233 1.72 -16.60 2.24
C MET A 233 0.31 -17.13 2.48
N GLN A 234 -0.41 -16.57 3.46
CA GLN A 234 -1.79 -16.96 3.75
C GLN A 234 -2.73 -16.70 2.57
N TYR A 235 -2.63 -15.53 1.94
CA TYR A 235 -3.48 -15.19 0.79
C TYR A 235 -3.22 -16.11 -0.40
N ARG A 236 -1.95 -16.35 -0.72
CA ARG A 236 -1.54 -17.26 -1.80
C ARG A 236 -2.06 -18.68 -1.54
N ASP A 237 -1.86 -19.20 -0.34
CA ASP A 237 -2.26 -20.56 -0.01
C ASP A 237 -3.78 -20.71 -0.01
N ALA A 238 -4.52 -19.70 0.47
CA ALA A 238 -5.99 -19.69 0.36
C ALA A 238 -6.47 -19.77 -1.10
N LEU A 239 -5.84 -19.02 -2.02
CA LEU A 239 -6.15 -19.08 -3.45
C LEU A 239 -5.87 -20.46 -4.03
N ILE A 240 -4.70 -21.03 -3.74
CA ILE A 240 -4.29 -22.35 -4.24
C ILE A 240 -5.21 -23.45 -3.69
N THR A 241 -5.49 -23.44 -2.38
CA THR A 241 -6.39 -24.40 -1.75
C THR A 241 -7.80 -24.32 -2.35
N HIS A 242 -8.32 -23.12 -2.59
CA HIS A 242 -9.61 -22.94 -3.27
C HIS A 242 -9.58 -23.57 -4.67
N TYR A 243 -8.57 -23.24 -5.46
CA TYR A 243 -8.42 -23.76 -6.82
C TYR A 243 -8.30 -25.29 -6.86
N ILE A 244 -7.51 -25.88 -5.96
CA ILE A 244 -7.35 -27.34 -5.88
C ILE A 244 -8.66 -28.03 -5.47
N LYS A 245 -9.38 -27.47 -4.49
CA LYS A 245 -10.61 -28.04 -3.92
C LYS A 245 -11.79 -27.95 -4.87
N PHE A 246 -12.01 -26.79 -5.49
CA PHE A 246 -13.20 -26.52 -6.30
C PHE A 246 -12.94 -26.63 -7.81
N LYS A 247 -11.68 -26.81 -8.23
CA LYS A 247 -11.26 -26.84 -9.65
C LYS A 247 -11.68 -25.58 -10.44
N LYS A 248 -11.89 -24.48 -9.74
CA LYS A 248 -12.20 -23.16 -10.31
C LYS A 248 -11.51 -22.05 -9.51
N GLN A 249 -11.33 -20.91 -10.16
CA GLN A 249 -10.86 -19.69 -9.49
C GLN A 249 -11.97 -19.14 -8.56
N PRO A 250 -11.61 -18.39 -7.50
CA PRO A 250 -12.61 -17.69 -6.69
C PRO A 250 -13.49 -16.77 -7.52
N ASP A 251 -14.76 -16.60 -7.14
CA ASP A 251 -15.74 -15.88 -7.96
C ASP A 251 -15.38 -14.39 -8.19
N HIS A 252 -14.63 -13.79 -7.25
CA HIS A 252 -14.12 -12.41 -7.35
C HIS A 252 -12.76 -12.29 -8.05
N PHE A 253 -12.19 -13.39 -8.54
CA PHE A 253 -10.91 -13.37 -9.24
C PHE A 253 -11.06 -12.71 -10.63
N PRO A 254 -10.08 -11.89 -11.08
CA PRO A 254 -10.14 -11.25 -12.40
C PRO A 254 -10.24 -12.27 -13.55
N LYS A 255 -11.34 -12.22 -14.31
CA LYS A 255 -11.64 -13.21 -15.38
C LYS A 255 -10.69 -13.16 -16.58
N ASN A 256 -9.97 -12.06 -16.76
CA ASN A 256 -9.05 -11.81 -17.87
C ASN A 256 -7.59 -12.18 -17.54
N ILE A 257 -7.31 -12.73 -16.36
CA ILE A 257 -5.96 -13.06 -15.92
C ILE A 257 -5.85 -14.57 -15.77
N ASP A 258 -4.78 -15.16 -16.31
CA ASP A 258 -4.47 -16.57 -16.05
C ASP A 258 -4.07 -16.77 -14.58
N PHE A 259 -4.67 -17.77 -13.93
CA PHE A 259 -4.45 -18.02 -12.50
C PHE A 259 -3.02 -18.45 -12.20
N HIS A 260 -2.40 -19.27 -13.04
CA HIS A 260 -1.03 -19.74 -12.82
C HIS A 260 -0.03 -18.58 -12.95
N ILE A 261 -0.22 -17.72 -13.95
CA ILE A 261 0.57 -16.49 -14.09
C ILE A 261 0.35 -15.59 -12.86
N PHE A 262 -0.90 -15.38 -12.43
CA PHE A 262 -1.22 -14.56 -11.27
C PHE A 262 -0.48 -15.04 -10.02
N ILE A 263 -0.49 -16.35 -9.73
CA ILE A 263 0.21 -16.93 -8.57
C ILE A 263 1.72 -16.70 -8.65
N LYS A 264 2.32 -16.62 -9.84
CA LYS A 264 3.75 -16.30 -9.99
C LYS A 264 4.06 -14.81 -9.76
N ILE A 265 3.17 -13.92 -10.22
CA ILE A 265 3.38 -12.45 -10.08
C ILE A 265 2.81 -11.88 -8.78
N ILE A 266 2.07 -12.67 -8.00
CA ILE A 266 1.48 -12.23 -6.72
C ILE A 266 2.49 -11.58 -5.76
N PRO A 267 3.76 -12.02 -5.65
CA PRO A 267 4.69 -11.37 -4.73
C PRO A 267 5.10 -9.97 -5.21
N LEU A 268 5.11 -9.73 -6.53
CA LEU A 268 5.32 -8.41 -7.10
C LEU A 268 4.11 -7.51 -6.86
N ILE A 269 2.89 -8.01 -7.08
CA ILE A 269 1.65 -7.26 -6.77
C ILE A 269 1.66 -6.88 -5.29
N HIS A 270 2.03 -7.82 -4.41
CA HIS A 270 2.13 -7.59 -2.98
C HIS A 270 3.18 -6.51 -2.66
N GLN A 271 4.37 -6.53 -3.27
CA GLN A 271 5.37 -5.47 -3.09
C GLN A 271 4.81 -4.09 -3.45
N VAL A 272 4.05 -3.97 -4.55
CA VAL A 272 3.40 -2.72 -4.96
C VAL A 272 2.34 -2.27 -3.95
N VAL A 273 1.53 -3.20 -3.42
CA VAL A 273 0.52 -2.91 -2.38
C VAL A 273 1.20 -2.38 -1.11
N ILE A 274 2.26 -3.03 -0.63
CA ILE A 274 2.99 -2.59 0.55
C ILE A 274 3.68 -1.25 0.31
N TYR A 275 4.25 -1.03 -0.87
CA TYR A 275 4.77 0.29 -1.25
C TYR A 275 3.67 1.37 -1.19
N ASN A 276 2.45 1.09 -1.67
CA ASN A 276 1.37 2.09 -1.63
C ASN A 276 0.99 2.47 -0.18
N TRP A 277 0.99 1.50 0.74
CA TRP A 277 0.64 1.75 2.14
C TRP A 277 1.77 2.35 2.97
N LEU A 278 3.02 1.94 2.72
CA LEU A 278 4.17 2.26 3.58
C LEU A 278 5.20 3.19 2.91
N GLY A 279 5.23 3.23 1.57
CA GLY A 279 6.21 3.97 0.78
C GLY A 279 6.14 5.47 1.02
N THR A 280 7.19 6.01 1.64
CA THR A 280 7.40 7.45 1.83
C THR A 280 8.90 7.75 1.95
N GLN A 281 9.32 8.93 1.50
CA GLN A 281 10.69 9.44 1.69
C GLN A 281 11.06 9.53 3.17
N LYS A 282 10.07 9.70 4.05
CA LYS A 282 10.27 9.92 5.49
C LYS A 282 10.81 8.69 6.20
N LEU A 283 10.53 7.49 5.68
CA LEU A 283 11.06 6.22 6.20
C LEU A 283 12.41 5.84 5.59
N ARG A 284 12.97 6.67 4.70
CA ARG A 284 14.24 6.38 4.03
C ARG A 284 15.36 5.96 4.99
N PRO A 285 15.62 6.66 6.12
CA PRO A 285 16.68 6.25 7.06
C PRO A 285 16.45 4.86 7.67
N VAL A 286 15.18 4.55 7.99
CA VAL A 286 14.77 3.25 8.56
C VAL A 286 14.97 2.13 7.54
N ILE A 287 14.56 2.36 6.29
CA ILE A 287 14.71 1.38 5.21
C ILE A 287 16.18 1.15 4.88
N THR A 288 17.00 2.22 4.83
CA THR A 288 18.44 2.12 4.61
C THR A 288 19.12 1.31 5.72
N ASP A 289 18.82 1.59 7.00
CA ASP A 289 19.37 0.82 8.12
C ASP A 289 19.03 -0.67 8.01
N LYS A 290 17.77 -1.00 7.65
CA LYS A 290 17.37 -2.40 7.43
C LYS A 290 18.15 -3.06 6.30
N ILE A 291 18.23 -2.43 5.12
CA ILE A 291 18.97 -2.97 3.96
C ILE A 291 20.43 -3.28 4.32
N GLU A 292 21.09 -2.39 5.08
CA GLU A 292 22.48 -2.60 5.48
C GLU A 292 22.64 -3.72 6.50
N LYS A 293 21.77 -3.80 7.51
CA LYS A 293 21.79 -4.89 8.51
C LYS A 293 21.52 -6.25 7.87
N ASP A 294 20.55 -6.32 6.97
CA ASP A 294 20.12 -7.55 6.32
C ASP A 294 21.20 -8.23 5.47
N LYS A 295 22.29 -7.51 5.12
CA LYS A 295 23.48 -8.11 4.49
C LYS A 295 24.18 -9.14 5.37
N THR A 296 24.05 -8.99 6.69
CA THR A 296 24.71 -9.85 7.69
C THR A 296 23.73 -10.71 8.49
N THR A 297 22.43 -10.40 8.42
CA THR A 297 21.37 -11.19 9.05
C THR A 297 21.26 -12.58 8.41
N ILE A 298 21.27 -13.63 9.23
CA ILE A 298 21.24 -15.04 8.79
C ILE A 298 19.80 -15.56 8.62
N ASN A 299 18.88 -15.13 9.49
CA ASN A 299 17.51 -15.65 9.53
C ASN A 299 16.51 -14.75 8.80
N ILE A 300 16.79 -14.46 7.52
CA ILE A 300 15.95 -13.59 6.69
C ILE A 300 15.80 -14.18 5.30
N SER A 301 14.58 -14.11 4.75
CA SER A 301 14.31 -14.54 3.38
C SER A 301 14.85 -13.53 2.36
N ASP A 302 15.21 -13.99 1.17
CA ASP A 302 15.59 -13.08 0.09
C ASP A 302 14.38 -12.25 -0.37
N PHE A 303 13.15 -12.75 -0.20
CA PHE A 303 11.93 -11.95 -0.42
C PHE A 303 11.81 -10.74 0.51
N GLU A 304 12.17 -10.87 1.79
CA GLU A 304 12.14 -9.72 2.72
C GLU A 304 13.16 -8.65 2.33
N ARG A 305 14.35 -9.08 1.87
CA ARG A 305 15.36 -8.18 1.28
C ARG A 305 14.82 -7.52 0.01
N PHE A 306 14.15 -8.28 -0.85
CA PHE A 306 13.50 -7.77 -2.07
C PHE A 306 12.50 -6.66 -1.73
N LEU A 307 11.60 -6.88 -0.75
CA LEU A 307 10.64 -5.86 -0.32
C LEU A 307 11.35 -4.56 0.08
N SER A 308 12.38 -4.65 0.93
CA SER A 308 13.10 -3.46 1.41
C SER A 308 13.80 -2.72 0.26
N VAL A 309 14.52 -3.44 -0.61
CA VAL A 309 15.26 -2.87 -1.75
C VAL A 309 14.31 -2.19 -2.74
N PHE A 310 13.19 -2.83 -3.09
CA PHE A 310 12.26 -2.26 -4.07
C PHE A 310 11.35 -1.18 -3.48
N ILE A 311 10.99 -1.24 -2.19
CA ILE A 311 10.34 -0.09 -1.51
C ILE A 311 11.29 1.12 -1.51
N TYR A 312 12.57 0.93 -1.15
CA TYR A 312 13.59 1.99 -1.21
C TYR A 312 13.74 2.58 -2.62
N SER A 313 13.68 1.72 -3.64
CA SER A 313 13.78 2.10 -5.04
C SER A 313 12.54 2.84 -5.55
N ASP A 314 11.35 2.45 -5.06
CA ASP A 314 10.08 3.11 -5.38
C ASP A 314 10.00 4.51 -4.77
N ILE A 315 10.50 4.69 -3.56
CA ILE A 315 10.72 6.03 -2.97
C ILE A 315 11.98 6.73 -3.52
N LYS A 316 12.61 6.27 -4.61
CA LYS A 316 13.78 6.95 -5.22
C LYS A 316 14.91 7.30 -4.23
N GLY A 317 15.26 6.41 -3.30
CA GLY A 317 16.40 6.63 -2.40
C GLY A 317 17.73 6.84 -3.15
N SER A 318 18.60 7.75 -2.73
CA SER A 318 19.65 8.29 -3.62
C SER A 318 20.58 7.27 -4.32
N ASP A 319 20.89 6.16 -3.65
CA ASP A 319 21.74 5.07 -4.13
C ASP A 319 20.95 3.79 -4.48
N TYR A 320 19.65 3.94 -4.76
CA TYR A 320 18.79 2.80 -5.05
C TYR A 320 19.28 1.94 -6.24
N PRO A 321 19.85 2.50 -7.35
CA PRO A 321 20.34 1.66 -8.45
C PRO A 321 21.40 0.67 -7.97
N GLN A 322 22.33 1.11 -7.14
CA GLN A 322 23.38 0.27 -6.57
C GLN A 322 22.81 -0.81 -5.66
N LYS A 323 21.79 -0.49 -4.84
CA LYS A 323 21.12 -1.48 -3.99
C LYS A 323 20.39 -2.55 -4.82
N ILE A 324 19.72 -2.16 -5.91
CA ILE A 324 19.08 -3.11 -6.84
C ILE A 324 20.14 -4.03 -7.45
N GLU A 325 21.23 -3.48 -7.98
CA GLU A 325 22.29 -4.30 -8.61
C GLU A 325 22.91 -5.29 -7.60
N GLN A 326 23.19 -4.83 -6.38
CA GLN A 326 23.71 -5.69 -5.31
C GLN A 326 22.76 -6.84 -5.01
N PHE A 327 21.46 -6.55 -4.84
CA PHE A 327 20.44 -7.55 -4.56
C PHE A 327 20.29 -8.57 -5.71
N VAL A 328 20.18 -8.09 -6.95
CA VAL A 328 20.03 -8.95 -8.14
C VAL A 328 21.22 -9.89 -8.30
N LYS A 329 22.44 -9.43 -8.00
CA LYS A 329 23.65 -10.25 -8.05
C LYS A 329 23.74 -11.25 -6.90
N SER A 330 23.20 -10.94 -5.73
CA SER A 330 23.28 -11.81 -4.56
C SER A 330 22.21 -12.90 -4.55
N THR A 331 21.03 -12.65 -5.11
CA THR A 331 19.94 -13.62 -5.03
C THR A 331 20.15 -14.82 -5.96
N LYS A 332 19.95 -16.02 -5.41
CA LYS A 332 20.04 -17.29 -6.14
C LYS A 332 18.70 -17.71 -6.78
N TYR A 333 17.59 -17.11 -6.35
CA TYR A 333 16.23 -17.51 -6.69
C TYR A 333 15.78 -16.92 -8.03
N ASN A 334 15.23 -17.75 -8.92
CA ASN A 334 14.80 -17.29 -10.25
C ASN A 334 13.56 -16.43 -10.18
N TYR A 335 12.64 -16.70 -9.25
CA TYR A 335 11.45 -15.88 -9.10
C TYR A 335 11.83 -14.44 -8.72
N LEU A 336 12.79 -14.23 -7.82
CA LEU A 336 13.25 -12.87 -7.47
C LEU A 336 13.94 -12.16 -8.62
N LYS A 337 14.64 -12.91 -9.48
CA LYS A 337 15.18 -12.38 -10.73
C LYS A 337 14.05 -11.95 -11.68
N ASP A 338 12.98 -12.74 -11.83
CA ASP A 338 11.79 -12.35 -12.61
C ASP A 338 11.13 -11.08 -12.07
N LEU A 339 10.86 -11.03 -10.76
CA LEU A 339 10.20 -9.86 -10.17
C LEU A 339 11.09 -8.62 -10.28
N SER A 340 12.41 -8.79 -10.10
CA SER A 340 13.39 -7.72 -10.30
C SER A 340 13.40 -7.25 -11.76
N TYR A 341 13.36 -8.17 -12.73
CA TYR A 341 13.27 -7.84 -14.15
C TYR A 341 12.04 -6.99 -14.44
N LEU A 342 10.87 -7.41 -13.95
CA LEU A 342 9.60 -6.67 -14.13
C LEU A 342 9.65 -5.28 -13.52
N LYS A 343 10.22 -5.12 -12.32
CA LYS A 343 10.40 -3.82 -11.66
C LYS A 343 11.39 -2.93 -12.42
N ILE A 344 12.52 -3.47 -12.85
CA ILE A 344 13.54 -2.69 -13.58
C ILE A 344 12.99 -2.28 -14.95
N MET A 345 12.24 -3.16 -15.61
CA MET A 345 11.60 -2.86 -16.88
C MET A 345 10.59 -1.71 -16.71
N SER A 346 9.75 -1.75 -15.67
CA SER A 346 8.84 -0.64 -15.38
C SER A 346 9.58 0.66 -15.07
N TYR A 347 10.72 0.61 -14.38
CA TYR A 347 11.56 1.79 -14.14
C TYR A 347 12.17 2.36 -15.43
N TYR A 348 12.61 1.50 -16.35
CA TYR A 348 13.18 1.91 -17.62
C TYR A 348 12.14 2.61 -18.52
N HIS A 349 10.93 2.06 -18.60
CA HIS A 349 9.86 2.60 -19.45
C HIS A 349 9.10 3.76 -18.79
N LEU A 350 8.77 3.69 -17.51
CA LEU A 350 7.82 4.60 -16.86
C LEU A 350 8.49 5.72 -16.04
N ARG A 351 9.81 5.69 -15.82
CA ARG A 351 10.51 6.77 -15.11
C ARG A 351 11.24 7.71 -16.06
N LYS A 352 11.37 8.96 -15.59
CA LYS A 352 12.32 9.94 -16.12
C LYS A 352 13.72 9.54 -15.68
N ASN A 353 14.51 9.06 -16.63
CA ASN A 353 15.87 8.61 -16.43
C ASN A 353 16.81 9.45 -17.30
N ASP A 354 18.03 9.68 -16.83
CA ASP A 354 19.09 10.14 -17.70
C ASP A 354 19.67 8.97 -18.54
N LYS A 355 20.57 9.30 -19.47
CA LYS A 355 21.20 8.32 -20.37
C LYS A 355 22.02 7.27 -19.61
N GLU A 356 22.61 7.62 -18.47
CA GLU A 356 23.47 6.71 -17.72
C GLU A 356 22.63 5.69 -16.94
N LEU A 357 21.53 6.15 -16.32
CA LEU A 357 20.58 5.30 -15.64
C LEU A 357 19.84 4.37 -16.61
N ASP A 358 19.52 4.84 -17.81
CA ASP A 358 18.95 3.99 -18.86
C ASP A 358 19.91 2.87 -19.29
N LYS A 359 21.20 3.19 -19.54
CA LYS A 359 22.22 2.18 -19.84
C LYS A 359 22.39 1.19 -18.70
N PHE A 360 22.35 1.68 -17.46
CA PHE A 360 22.42 0.85 -16.27
C PHE A 360 21.27 -0.17 -16.22
N TYR A 361 20.01 0.28 -16.42
CA TYR A 361 18.86 -0.62 -16.44
C TYR A 361 18.94 -1.64 -17.56
N LEU A 362 19.27 -1.23 -18.79
CA LEU A 362 19.42 -2.13 -19.92
C LEU A 362 20.47 -3.22 -19.67
N LYS A 363 21.62 -2.83 -19.10
CA LYS A 363 22.66 -3.78 -18.72
C LYS A 363 22.15 -4.78 -17.67
N LEU A 364 21.46 -4.28 -16.65
CA LEU A 364 20.96 -5.11 -15.55
C LEU A 364 19.84 -6.07 -16.01
N LEU A 365 18.92 -5.63 -16.87
CA LEU A 365 17.91 -6.49 -17.51
C LEU A 365 18.57 -7.61 -18.30
N ALA A 366 19.61 -7.29 -19.07
CA ALA A 366 20.35 -8.27 -19.85
C ALA A 366 21.14 -9.25 -18.96
N ASP A 367 21.73 -8.77 -17.85
CA ASP A 367 22.40 -9.60 -16.86
C ASP A 367 21.43 -10.59 -16.19
N ILE A 368 20.22 -10.13 -15.85
CA ILE A 368 19.17 -11.00 -15.29
C ILE A 368 18.80 -12.10 -16.28
N LYS A 369 18.50 -11.75 -17.54
CA LYS A 369 18.14 -12.72 -18.58
C LYS A 369 19.24 -13.75 -18.84
N GLN A 370 20.50 -13.30 -18.86
CA GLN A 370 21.63 -14.21 -18.97
C GLN A 370 21.72 -15.14 -17.75
N GLY A 371 21.53 -14.59 -16.54
CA GLY A 371 21.56 -15.34 -15.28
C GLY A 371 20.49 -16.43 -15.17
N ILE A 372 19.31 -16.22 -15.77
CA ILE A 372 18.23 -17.22 -15.84
C ILE A 372 18.33 -18.13 -17.08
N GLY A 373 19.30 -17.92 -17.97
CA GLY A 373 19.51 -18.77 -19.16
C GLY A 373 18.69 -18.43 -20.39
N GLN A 374 18.03 -17.27 -20.42
CA GLN A 374 17.27 -16.78 -21.57
C GLN A 374 18.15 -16.19 -22.67
N LEU A 375 19.36 -15.77 -22.31
CA LEU A 375 20.32 -15.21 -23.24
C LEU A 375 21.65 -15.94 -23.12
N ASP A 376 22.23 -16.27 -24.27
CA ASP A 376 23.63 -16.62 -24.36
C ASP A 376 24.51 -15.37 -24.27
N LYS A 377 25.79 -15.57 -23.93
CA LYS A 377 26.76 -14.47 -23.76
C LYS A 377 26.91 -13.64 -25.05
N HIS A 378 26.66 -14.23 -26.22
CA HIS A 378 26.78 -13.60 -27.53
C HIS A 378 25.55 -12.77 -27.93
N SER A 379 24.33 -13.12 -27.49
CA SER A 379 23.11 -12.35 -27.84
C SER A 379 22.81 -11.18 -26.91
N LYS A 380 23.57 -11.00 -25.83
CA LYS A 380 23.38 -9.90 -24.87
C LYS A 380 23.38 -8.51 -25.55
N SER A 381 24.35 -8.26 -26.43
CA SER A 381 24.45 -6.98 -27.16
C SER A 381 23.29 -6.78 -28.14
N ARG A 382 22.74 -7.86 -28.71
CA ARG A 382 21.58 -7.80 -29.59
C ARG A 382 20.31 -7.47 -28.80
N PHE A 383 20.13 -8.10 -27.65
CA PHE A 383 19.01 -7.82 -26.74
C PHE A 383 18.99 -6.35 -26.30
N ILE A 384 20.13 -5.80 -25.86
CA ILE A 384 20.22 -4.38 -25.48
C ILE A 384 19.86 -3.47 -26.66
N LYS A 385 20.40 -3.74 -27.86
CA LYS A 385 20.09 -2.95 -29.06
C LYS A 385 18.61 -2.98 -29.42
N ASN A 386 17.94 -4.12 -29.25
CA ASN A 386 16.51 -4.23 -29.52
C ASN A 386 15.71 -3.31 -28.58
N LEU A 387 15.94 -3.39 -27.27
CA LEU A 387 15.28 -2.52 -26.29
C LEU A 387 15.60 -1.03 -26.48
N GLU A 388 16.81 -0.68 -26.92
CA GLU A 388 17.16 0.71 -27.28
C GLU A 388 16.42 1.20 -28.52
N ASN A 389 16.29 0.35 -29.53
CA ASN A 389 15.60 0.68 -30.78
C ASN A 389 14.10 0.84 -30.56
N ASP A 390 13.49 -0.02 -29.76
CA ASP A 390 12.08 0.05 -29.44
C ASP A 390 11.77 1.29 -28.57
N LYS A 391 12.69 1.67 -27.67
CA LYS A 391 12.60 2.95 -26.96
C LYS A 391 12.57 4.16 -27.90
N LYS A 392 13.39 4.15 -28.97
CA LYS A 392 13.48 5.29 -29.91
C LYS A 392 12.25 5.42 -30.81
N LYS A 393 11.60 4.31 -31.18
CA LYS A 393 10.39 4.32 -32.02
C LYS A 393 9.20 4.99 -31.34
N GLY A 394 9.17 5.07 -30.02
CA GLY A 394 8.11 5.71 -29.22
C GLY A 394 8.33 7.19 -28.89
N SER A 395 9.44 7.80 -29.31
CA SER A 395 9.79 9.20 -28.98
C SER A 395 9.64 10.15 -30.17
N LEU A 396 9.09 9.66 -31.28
CA LEU A 396 8.55 10.40 -32.43
C LEU A 396 7.04 10.45 -32.29
#